data_AF-A0A914EIE7-F1
#
_entry.id   AF-A0A914EIE7-F1
#
_cell.length_a   1.000
_cell.length_b   1.000
_cell.length_c   1.000
_cell.angle_alpha   90.00
_cell.angle_beta   90.00
_cell.angle_gamma   90.00
#
_symmetry.space_group_name_H-M   'P 1'
#
loop_
_entity.id
_entity.type
_entity.pdbx_description
1 polymer ?
#
loop_
_entity_poly.entity_id
_entity_poly.type
_entity_poly.pdbx_seq_one_letter_code
_entity_poly.pdbx_strand_id
1 'polypeptide(L)' 'MATRLAGLESIGLRSLEHSREKSMHKTSKIPTVESLKRALVKAWDEISVDTLRKIVDDFPKRLKACVEADGGHIE' A
#
# COMPACT_ATOMS: atom_id res chain seq x y z
N MET A 1 2.22 -34.20 -1.30
CA MET A 1 3.42 -33.38 -1.48
C MET A 1 3.04 -32.17 -2.33
N ALA A 2 2.52 -31.11 -1.71
CA ALA A 2 2.25 -29.85 -2.41
C ALA A 2 2.77 -28.73 -1.51
N THR A 3 3.94 -28.21 -1.88
CA THR A 3 4.73 -27.23 -1.15
C THR A 3 3.94 -25.93 -1.02
N ARG A 4 3.40 -25.68 0.17
CA ARG A 4 2.85 -24.36 0.56
C ARG A 4 4.01 -23.41 0.84
N LEU A 5 4.58 -22.83 -0.22
CA LEU A 5 5.49 -21.69 -0.13
C LEU A 5 5.09 -20.67 -1.19
N ALA A 6 4.11 -19.83 -0.85
CA ALA A 6 3.87 -18.53 -1.46
C ALA A 6 3.46 -17.62 -0.29
N GLY A 7 4.35 -16.95 0.42
CA GLY A 7 5.64 -16.44 -0.02
C GLY A 7 5.40 -15.16 -0.81
N LEU A 8 5.47 -14.03 -0.09
CA LEU A 8 5.40 -12.64 -0.55
C LEU A 8 4.01 -12.02 -0.55
N GLU A 9 3.45 -11.93 0.66
CA GLU A 9 2.65 -10.77 1.00
C GLU A 9 3.42 -9.50 0.62
N SER A 10 2.94 -8.70 -0.35
CA SER A 10 3.49 -7.38 -0.66
C SER A 10 3.34 -6.48 0.56
N ILE A 11 4.34 -6.53 1.46
CA ILE A 11 4.44 -5.69 2.66
C ILE A 11 4.32 -4.22 2.26
N GLY A 12 4.83 -3.83 1.08
CA GLY A 12 4.74 -2.47 0.55
C GLY A 12 3.30 -1.98 0.31
N LEU A 13 2.46 -2.77 -0.38
CA LEU A 13 1.05 -2.39 -0.60
C LEU A 13 0.23 -2.46 0.67
N ARG A 14 0.39 -3.54 1.44
CA ARG A 14 -0.30 -3.67 2.74
C ARG A 14 0.04 -2.53 3.67
N SER A 15 1.30 -2.08 3.70
CA SER A 15 1.72 -0.95 4.54
C SER A 15 1.16 0.39 4.05
N LEU A 16 1.07 0.59 2.72
CA LEU A 16 0.46 1.79 2.14
C LEU A 16 -1.07 1.80 2.35
N GLU A 17 -1.73 0.65 2.22
CA GLU A 17 -3.17 0.46 2.48
C GLU A 17 -3.51 0.57 3.96
N HIS A 18 -2.72 -0.04 4.86
CA HIS A 18 -2.84 0.16 6.29
C HIS A 18 -2.63 1.63 6.66
N SER A 19 -1.69 2.33 6.03
CA SER A 19 -1.49 3.77 6.21
C SER A 19 -2.69 4.57 5.69
N ARG A 20 -3.25 4.19 4.53
CA ARG A 20 -4.47 4.78 3.95
C ARG A 20 -5.70 4.56 4.83
N GLU A 21 -5.96 3.35 5.29
CA GLU A 21 -7.08 3.02 6.17
C GLU A 21 -6.96 3.71 7.53
N LYS A 22 -5.75 3.74 8.11
CA LYS A 22 -5.50 4.45 9.37
C LYS A 22 -5.69 5.96 9.21
N SER A 23 -5.32 6.51 8.06
CA SER A 23 -5.64 7.90 7.68
C SER A 23 -7.15 8.11 7.49
N MET A 24 -7.84 7.18 6.83
CA MET A 24 -9.29 7.27 6.54
C MET A 24 -10.16 7.17 7.80
N HIS A 25 -9.84 6.27 8.73
CA HIS A 25 -10.53 6.17 10.03
C HIS A 25 -10.24 7.37 10.95
N LYS A 26 -9.10 8.05 10.76
CA LYS A 26 -8.81 9.34 11.44
C LYS A 26 -9.52 10.52 10.76
N THR A 27 -9.89 10.37 9.49
CA THR A 27 -10.54 11.39 8.66
C THR A 27 -12.02 11.60 9.00
N SER A 28 -12.71 10.60 9.56
CA SER A 28 -14.12 10.77 9.99
C SER A 28 -14.30 11.80 11.12
N LYS A 29 -13.19 12.26 11.73
CA LYS A 29 -13.14 13.30 12.78
C LYS A 29 -12.49 14.60 12.31
N ILE A 30 -12.26 14.79 11.01
CA ILE A 30 -11.64 15.99 10.47
C ILE A 30 -12.76 16.94 10.00
N PRO A 31 -13.02 18.04 10.73
CA PRO A 31 -14.27 18.81 10.58
C PRO A 31 -14.32 19.69 9.31
N THR A 32 -13.20 19.86 8.61
CA THR A 32 -13.08 20.77 7.47
C THR A 32 -12.20 20.18 6.37
N VAL A 33 -12.43 20.61 5.13
CA VAL A 33 -11.60 20.25 3.99
C VAL A 33 -10.14 20.71 4.20
N GLU A 34 -9.94 21.85 4.85
CA GLU A 34 -8.63 22.43 5.14
C GLU A 34 -7.84 21.57 6.12
N SER A 35 -8.49 21.05 7.16
CA SER A 35 -7.85 20.12 8.08
C SER A 35 -7.56 18.76 7.45
N LEU A 36 -8.35 18.34 6.46
CA LEU A 36 -8.08 17.12 5.69
C LEU A 36 -6.87 17.28 4.79
N LYS A 37 -6.80 18.40 4.04
CA LYS A 37 -5.63 18.73 3.22
C LYS A 37 -4.34 18.71 4.04
N ARG A 38 -4.34 19.36 5.22
CA ARG A 38 -3.18 19.36 6.13
C ARG A 38 -2.81 17.96 6.61
N ALA A 39 -3.80 17.13 6.93
CA ALA A 39 -3.57 15.76 7.38
C ALA A 39 -2.97 14.88 6.27
N LEU A 40 -3.43 15.03 5.02
CA LEU A 40 -2.89 14.29 3.87
C LEU A 40 -1.46 14.70 3.54
N VAL A 41 -1.15 16.00 3.55
CA VAL A 41 0.22 16.48 3.35
C VAL A 41 1.15 15.91 4.43
N LYS A 42 0.74 16.00 5.70
CA LYS A 42 1.51 15.44 6.80
C LYS A 42 1.71 13.92 6.65
N ALA A 43 0.67 13.19 6.30
CA ALA A 43 0.75 11.74 6.10
C ALA A 43 1.70 11.38 4.94
N TRP A 44 1.71 12.19 3.88
CA TRP A 44 2.65 12.03 2.77
C TRP A 44 4.10 12.25 3.20
N ASP A 45 4.37 13.33 3.95
CA ASP A 45 5.71 13.66 4.45
C ASP A 45 6.24 12.63 5.46
N GLU A 46 5.36 11.91 6.16
CA GLU A 46 5.71 10.83 7.08
C GLU A 46 6.08 9.52 6.37
N ILE A 47 5.81 9.36 5.07
CA ILE A 47 6.19 8.16 4.31
C ILE A 47 7.70 8.22 4.04
N SER A 48 8.44 7.25 4.58
CA SER A 48 9.89 7.19 4.36
C SER A 48 10.27 6.80 2.93
N VAL A 49 11.40 7.33 2.45
CA VAL A 49 11.96 6.99 1.13
C VAL A 49 12.24 5.49 1.02
N ASP A 50 12.66 4.82 2.10
CA ASP A 50 12.86 3.37 2.11
C ASP A 50 11.55 2.59 1.92
N THR A 51 10.43 3.11 2.42
CA THR A 51 9.10 2.54 2.16
C THR A 51 8.76 2.65 0.69
N LEU A 52 9.00 3.82 0.08
CA LEU A 52 8.78 4.03 -1.35
C LEU A 52 9.66 3.12 -2.21
N ARG A 53 10.94 2.96 -1.87
CA ARG A 53 11.85 2.03 -2.57
C ARG A 53 11.34 0.60 -2.52
N LYS A 54 10.95 0.11 -1.35
CA LYS A 54 10.40 -1.25 -1.21
C LYS A 54 9.16 -1.47 -2.08
N ILE A 55 8.28 -0.47 -2.19
CA ILE A 55 7.10 -0.54 -3.05
C ILE A 55 7.50 -0.65 -4.53
N VAL A 56 8.48 0.15 -4.96
CA VAL A 56 9.00 0.10 -6.33
C VAL A 56 9.70 -1.23 -6.61
N ASP A 57 10.54 -1.70 -5.69
CA ASP A 57 11.28 -2.96 -5.81
C ASP A 57 10.35 -4.19 -5.81
N ASP A 58 9.18 -4.10 -5.17
CA ASP A 58 8.17 -5.16 -5.20
C ASP A 58 7.31 -5.15 -6.49
N PHE A 59 7.33 -4.07 -7.28
CA PHE A 59 6.47 -3.92 -8.46
C PHE A 59 6.69 -4.99 -9.53
N PRO A 60 7.93 -5.41 -9.86
CA PRO A 60 8.17 -6.53 -10.78
C PRO A 60 7.50 -7.84 -10.35
N LYS A 61 7.41 -8.10 -9.04
CA LYS A 61 6.74 -9.30 -8.50
C LYS A 61 5.23 -9.23 -8.76
N ARG A 62 4.63 -8.06 -8.59
CA ARG A 62 3.21 -7.84 -8.89
C ARG A 62 2.90 -8.00 -10.38
N LEU A 63 3.77 -7.48 -11.25
CA LEU A 63 3.62 -7.68 -12.69
C LEU A 63 3.69 -9.16 -13.06
N LYS A 64 4.61 -9.91 -12.46
CA LYS A 64 4.70 -11.36 -12.65
C LYS A 64 3.41 -12.06 -12.21
N ALA A 65 2.88 -11.73 -11.04
CA ALA A 65 1.62 -12.28 -10.56
C ALA A 65 0.44 -11.95 -11.49
N CYS A 66 0.41 -10.74 -12.06
CA CYS A 66 -0.61 -10.35 -13.03
C CYS A 66 -0.53 -11.19 -14.31
N VAL A 67 0.68 -11.45 -14.82
CA VAL A 67 0.90 -12.35 -15.96
C VAL A 67 0.48 -13.79 -15.64
N GLU A 68 0.81 -14.30 -14.45
CA GLU A 68 0.40 -15.63 -13.99
C GLU A 68 -1.12 -15.76 -13.82
N ALA A 69 -1.80 -14.65 -13.52
CA ALA A 69 -3.25 -14.56 -13.44
C ALA A 69 -3.93 -14.31 -14.80
N ASP A 70 -3.18 -14.32 -15.91
CA ASP A 70 -3.67 -13.98 -17.26
C ASP A 70 -4.38 -12.60 -17.31
N GLY A 71 -3.82 -11.63 -16.59
CA GLY A 71 -4.40 -10.30 -16.42
C GLY A 71 -5.55 -10.22 -15.40
N GLY A 72 -5.84 -11.30 -14.68
CA GLY A 72 -6.82 -11.34 -13.61
C GLY A 72 -6.43 -10.53 -12.36
N HIS A 73 -7.37 -10.43 -11.42
CA HIS A 73 -7.18 -9.68 -10.17
C HIS A 73 -6.06 -10.27 -9.30
N ILE A 74 -5.21 -9.40 -8.77
CA ILE A 74 -4.12 -9.73 -7.84
C ILE A 74 -4.17 -8.80 -6.63
N GLU A 75 -3.85 -9.34 -5.45
CA GLU A 75 -3.75 -8.61 -4.17
C GLU A 75 -2.32 -8.10 -3.93
#